data_AF-A0A270B5E1-F1
#
_entry.id   AF-A0A270B5E1-F1
#
_cell.length_a   1.000
_cell.length_b   1.000
_cell.length_c   1.000
_cell.angle_alpha   90.00
_cell.angle_beta   90.00
_cell.angle_gamma   90.00
#
_symmetry.space_group_name_H-M   'P 1'
#
loop_
_entity.id
_entity.type
_entity.pdbx_description
1 polymer ?
#
loop_
_entity_poly.entity_id
_entity_poly.type
_entity_poly.pdbx_seq_one_letter_code
_entity_poly.pdbx_strand_id
1 'polypeptide(L)'
;MNLTDILQQAGGIESMAKELGVSPGVAQQGADALLPAILGGFKKQAQGGGLEGLGGLIGQLGGGGLLDSVLGSQPTPVGQGNEVLGQIFGSKDVSRTVAGDAAAKTGLDAGLLKQMLPMLAMMVAGYMAKQGGEGGGGGLGGLGGILGNVLGGAVGGGTAPSAGGLAGSLGGLGKLIDMDGDGNPLDDILGMAGKLRG
;
A
#
# COMPACT_ATOMS: atom_id res chain seq x y z
N MET A 1 11.29 -3.16 -18.37
CA MET A 1 11.84 -2.90 -17.02
C MET A 1 11.66 -4.15 -16.18
N ASN A 2 12.74 -4.69 -15.62
CA ASN A 2 12.66 -5.82 -14.69
C ASN A 2 12.27 -5.31 -13.30
N LEU A 3 11.62 -6.15 -12.49
CA LEU A 3 11.28 -5.80 -11.11
C LEU A 3 12.53 -5.44 -10.30
N THR A 4 13.64 -6.16 -10.51
CA THR A 4 14.92 -5.86 -9.86
C THR A 4 15.40 -4.42 -10.13
N ASP A 5 15.23 -3.92 -11.35
CA ASP A 5 15.61 -2.57 -11.76
C ASP A 5 14.74 -1.51 -11.08
N ILE A 6 13.44 -1.78 -10.96
CA ILE A 6 12.49 -0.93 -10.26
C ILE A 6 12.77 -0.89 -8.76
N LEU A 7 13.12 -2.03 -8.16
CA LEU A 7 13.47 -2.15 -6.75
C LEU A 7 14.81 -1.47 -6.43
N GLN A 8 15.75 -1.50 -7.38
CA GLN A 8 16.98 -0.70 -7.30
C GLN A 8 16.66 0.79 -7.36
N GLN A 9 15.84 1.23 -8.33
CA GLN A 9 15.44 2.63 -8.45
C GLN A 9 14.62 3.13 -7.24
N ALA A 10 13.84 2.24 -6.62
CA ALA A 10 13.10 2.52 -5.40
C ALA A 10 13.99 2.56 -4.13
N GLY A 11 15.28 2.21 -4.24
CA GLY A 11 16.22 2.18 -3.11
C GLY A 11 16.12 0.94 -2.22
N GLY A 12 15.28 -0.03 -2.57
CA GLY A 12 15.01 -1.18 -1.69
C GLY A 12 16.17 -2.17 -1.60
N ILE A 13 16.94 -2.31 -2.68
CA ILE A 13 18.17 -3.13 -2.64
C ILE A 13 19.24 -2.47 -1.77
N GLU A 14 19.34 -1.14 -1.78
CA GLU A 14 20.29 -0.39 -0.94
C GLU A 14 19.92 -0.43 0.55
N SER A 15 18.63 -0.27 0.87
CA SER A 15 18.15 -0.40 2.26
C SER A 15 18.40 -1.81 2.80
N MET A 16 18.10 -2.84 2.01
CA MET A 16 18.37 -4.23 2.38
C MET A 16 19.86 -4.53 2.54
N ALA A 17 20.70 -4.02 1.63
CA ALA A 17 22.15 -4.18 1.70
C ALA A 17 22.71 -3.57 3.00
N LYS A 18 22.23 -2.37 3.37
CA LYS A 18 22.61 -1.70 4.62
C LYS A 18 22.15 -2.48 5.85
N GLU A 19 20.91 -2.97 5.84
CA GLU A 19 20.34 -3.71 6.98
C GLU A 19 21.04 -5.05 7.23
N LEU A 20 21.45 -5.72 6.15
CA LEU A 20 22.18 -6.98 6.22
C LEU A 20 23.70 -6.82 6.36
N GLY A 21 24.21 -5.59 6.26
CA GLY A 21 25.64 -5.32 6.29
C GLY A 21 26.41 -5.91 5.11
N VAL A 22 25.77 -6.05 3.94
CA VAL A 22 26.37 -6.60 2.71
C VAL A 22 26.54 -5.55 1.63
N SER A 23 27.37 -5.85 0.63
CA SER A 23 27.52 -4.99 -0.54
C SER A 23 26.25 -5.00 -1.41
N PRO A 24 25.92 -3.88 -2.09
CA PRO A 24 24.76 -3.82 -2.98
C PRO A 24 24.78 -4.88 -4.08
N GLY A 25 25.98 -5.25 -4.59
CA GLY A 25 26.11 -6.35 -5.55
C GLY A 25 25.70 -7.72 -5.00
N VAL A 26 25.96 -7.99 -3.71
CA VAL A 26 25.52 -9.23 -3.03
C VAL A 26 24.01 -9.22 -2.85
N ALA A 27 23.45 -8.06 -2.47
CA ALA A 27 22.00 -7.91 -2.35
C ALA A 27 21.29 -8.08 -3.70
N GLN A 28 21.86 -7.55 -4.79
CA GLN A 28 21.37 -7.78 -6.15
C GLN A 28 21.42 -9.25 -6.53
N GLN A 29 22.54 -9.93 -6.31
CA GLN A 29 22.69 -11.37 -6.63
C GLN A 29 21.67 -12.23 -5.88
N GLY A 30 21.46 -11.98 -4.59
CA GLY A 30 20.45 -12.68 -3.80
C GLY A 30 19.03 -12.37 -4.29
N ALA A 31 18.74 -11.12 -4.63
CA ALA A 31 17.46 -10.72 -5.22
C ALA A 31 17.19 -11.45 -6.55
N ASP A 32 18.16 -11.48 -7.47
CA ASP A 32 18.04 -12.17 -8.76
C ASP A 32 17.76 -13.68 -8.61
N ALA A 33 18.33 -14.32 -7.59
CA ALA A 33 18.09 -15.74 -7.33
C ALA A 33 16.73 -16.02 -6.65
N LEU A 34 16.27 -15.12 -5.79
CA LEU A 34 15.07 -15.30 -4.98
C LEU A 34 13.79 -14.79 -5.66
N LEU A 35 13.89 -13.72 -6.45
CA LEU A 35 12.75 -13.08 -7.12
C LEU A 35 11.94 -14.03 -8.01
N PRO A 36 12.53 -14.90 -8.85
CA PRO A 36 11.76 -15.82 -9.68
C PRO A 36 10.88 -16.76 -8.86
N ALA A 37 11.37 -17.23 -7.71
CA ALA A 37 10.60 -18.08 -6.81
C ALA A 37 9.46 -17.29 -6.16
N ILE A 38 9.74 -16.10 -5.63
CA ILE A 38 8.73 -15.22 -5.01
C ILE A 38 7.61 -14.90 -6.02
N LEU A 39 7.96 -14.46 -7.23
CA LEU A 39 7.01 -14.18 -8.31
C LEU A 39 6.23 -15.43 -8.73
N GLY A 40 6.87 -16.60 -8.76
CA GLY A 40 6.19 -17.88 -8.99
C GLY A 40 5.15 -18.20 -7.91
N GLY A 41 5.48 -17.95 -6.64
CA GLY A 41 4.55 -18.09 -5.51
C GLY A 41 3.35 -17.15 -5.63
N PHE A 42 3.58 -15.87 -5.89
CA PHE A 42 2.52 -14.89 -6.13
C PHE A 42 1.62 -15.28 -7.32
N LYS A 43 2.21 -15.71 -8.43
CA LYS A 43 1.46 -16.19 -9.60
C LYS A 43 0.57 -17.38 -9.25
N LYS A 44 1.10 -18.35 -8.50
CA LYS A 44 0.32 -19.52 -8.04
C LYS A 44 -0.84 -19.11 -7.14
N GLN A 45 -0.62 -18.16 -6.23
CA GLN A 45 -1.67 -17.65 -5.35
C GLN A 45 -2.75 -16.88 -6.16
N ALA A 46 -2.35 -16.06 -7.13
CA ALA A 46 -3.27 -15.37 -8.02
C ALA A 46 -4.08 -16.34 -8.90
N GLN A 47 -3.54 -17.51 -9.26
CA GLN A 47 -4.29 -18.55 -9.98
C GLN A 47 -5.33 -19.25 -9.11
N GLY A 48 -5.07 -19.38 -7.80
CA GLY A 48 -5.98 -20.03 -6.85
C GLY A 48 -7.07 -19.12 -6.29
N GLY A 49 -6.75 -17.85 -5.99
CA GLY A 49 -7.65 -16.87 -5.35
C GLY A 49 -7.96 -15.64 -6.19
N GLY A 50 -7.47 -15.56 -7.43
CA GLY A 50 -7.57 -14.37 -8.26
C GLY A 50 -6.59 -13.26 -7.85
N LEU A 51 -6.42 -12.27 -8.73
CA LEU A 51 -5.68 -11.04 -8.43
C LEU A 51 -6.33 -10.23 -7.29
N GLU A 52 -7.66 -10.27 -7.20
CA GLU A 52 -8.45 -9.60 -6.15
C GLU A 52 -8.20 -10.21 -4.76
N GLY A 53 -8.21 -11.54 -4.66
CA GLY A 53 -7.94 -12.26 -3.40
C GLY A 53 -6.50 -12.06 -2.93
N LEU A 54 -5.55 -12.04 -3.87
CA LEU A 54 -4.16 -11.72 -3.57
C LEU A 54 -4.00 -10.26 -3.12
N GLY A 55 -4.65 -9.32 -3.81
CA GLY A 55 -4.65 -7.90 -3.45
C GLY A 55 -5.24 -7.64 -2.07
N GLY A 56 -6.36 -8.29 -1.74
CA GLY A 56 -6.99 -8.22 -0.43
C GLY A 56 -6.11 -8.78 0.69
N LEU A 57 -5.45 -9.92 0.45
CA LEU A 57 -4.49 -10.50 1.39
C LEU A 57 -3.30 -9.56 1.63
N ILE A 58 -2.69 -9.04 0.55
CA ILE A 58 -1.55 -8.13 0.67
C ILE A 58 -2.00 -6.85 1.39
N GLY A 59 -3.18 -6.33 1.09
CA GLY A 59 -3.79 -5.20 1.79
C GLY A 59 -3.94 -5.46 3.29
N GLN A 60 -4.42 -6.64 3.67
CA GLN A 60 -4.57 -7.04 5.08
C GLN A 60 -3.22 -7.16 5.80
N LEU A 61 -2.16 -7.58 5.10
CA LEU A 61 -0.82 -7.72 5.67
C LEU A 61 -0.05 -6.40 5.77
N GLY A 62 -0.54 -5.31 5.17
CA GLY A 62 0.09 -3.98 5.23
C GLY A 62 0.12 -3.22 3.91
N GLY A 63 -0.32 -3.83 2.80
CA GLY A 63 -0.47 -3.18 1.50
C GLY A 63 0.83 -2.51 1.03
N GLY A 64 0.70 -1.29 0.50
CA GLY A 64 1.85 -0.47 0.11
C GLY A 64 2.81 -0.11 1.27
N GLY A 65 2.35 -0.20 2.52
CA GLY A 65 3.17 0.02 3.71
C GLY A 65 4.23 -1.05 3.94
N LEU A 66 4.08 -2.23 3.32
CA LEU A 66 5.12 -3.27 3.33
C LEU A 66 6.39 -2.81 2.61
N LEU A 67 6.23 -2.07 1.49
CA LEU A 67 7.35 -1.48 0.77
C LEU A 67 7.97 -0.34 1.59
N ASP A 68 7.13 0.54 2.16
CA ASP A 68 7.59 1.63 3.03
C ASP A 68 8.39 1.13 4.23
N SER A 69 7.96 0.02 4.84
CA SER A 69 8.65 -0.62 5.98
C SER A 69 10.04 -1.15 5.65
N VAL A 70 10.29 -1.54 4.39
CA VAL A 70 11.60 -2.01 3.90
C VAL A 70 12.48 -0.82 3.48
N LEU A 71 11.86 0.24 2.95
CA LEU A 71 12.55 1.46 2.51
C LEU A 71 12.87 2.42 3.66
N GLY A 72 12.12 2.32 4.75
CA GLY A 72 12.22 3.18 5.92
C GLY A 72 13.52 2.99 6.69
N SER A 73 13.73 3.85 7.69
CA SER A 73 14.90 3.77 8.59
C SER A 73 14.71 2.78 9.74
N GLN A 74 13.54 2.15 9.83
CA GLN A 74 13.21 1.16 10.86
C GLN A 74 13.62 -0.23 10.39
N PRO A 75 13.99 -1.13 11.31
CA PRO A 75 14.32 -2.50 10.96
C PRO A 75 13.14 -3.18 10.28
N THR A 76 13.40 -3.84 9.15
CA THR A 76 12.36 -4.48 8.36
C THR A 76 11.61 -5.54 9.21
N PRO A 77 10.26 -5.51 9.27
CA PRO A 77 9.50 -6.49 10.02
C PRO A 77 9.55 -7.86 9.35
N VAL A 78 10.58 -8.64 9.66
CA VAL A 78 10.76 -10.02 9.17
C VAL A 78 9.57 -10.92 9.49
N GLY A 79 8.81 -10.63 10.55
CA GLY A 79 7.56 -11.33 10.88
C GLY A 79 6.52 -11.25 9.76
N GLN A 80 6.23 -10.03 9.30
CA GLN A 80 5.27 -9.79 8.21
C GLN A 80 5.74 -10.42 6.89
N GLY A 81 7.04 -10.33 6.59
CA GLY A 81 7.60 -11.01 5.43
C GLY A 81 7.43 -12.52 5.50
N ASN A 82 7.61 -13.13 6.67
CA ASN A 82 7.36 -14.56 6.86
C ASN A 82 5.88 -14.94 6.70
N GLU A 83 4.94 -14.06 7.04
CA GLU A 83 3.52 -14.27 6.78
C GLU A 83 3.20 -14.22 5.29
N VAL A 84 3.67 -13.18 4.57
CA VAL A 84 3.53 -13.08 3.11
C VAL A 84 4.07 -14.36 2.45
N LEU A 85 5.24 -14.82 2.88
CA LEU A 85 5.86 -16.04 2.38
C LEU A 85 5.04 -17.30 2.69
N GLY A 86 4.52 -17.41 3.90
CA GLY A 86 3.66 -18.51 4.30
C GLY A 86 2.40 -18.58 3.44
N GLN A 87 1.87 -17.43 3.04
CA GLN A 87 0.72 -17.36 2.15
C GLN A 87 1.08 -17.73 0.70
N ILE A 88 2.12 -17.12 0.10
CA ILE A 88 2.43 -17.36 -1.32
C ILE A 88 3.04 -18.75 -1.59
N PHE A 89 3.79 -19.29 -0.63
CA PHE A 89 4.41 -20.60 -0.75
C PHE A 89 3.63 -21.71 -0.05
N GLY A 90 2.65 -21.36 0.77
CA GLY A 90 1.81 -22.29 1.53
C GLY A 90 2.49 -22.88 2.78
N SER A 91 3.82 -22.91 2.84
CA SER A 91 4.56 -23.46 3.99
C SER A 91 5.94 -22.84 4.14
N LYS A 92 6.38 -22.68 5.38
CA LYS A 92 7.73 -22.15 5.71
C LYS A 92 8.84 -23.05 5.19
N ASP A 93 8.58 -24.35 5.03
CA ASP A 93 9.53 -25.30 4.48
C ASP A 93 9.85 -25.00 3.02
N VAL A 94 8.85 -24.60 2.22
CA VAL A 94 9.07 -24.18 0.83
C VAL A 94 9.92 -22.91 0.79
N SER A 95 9.64 -21.92 1.64
CA SER A 95 10.46 -20.70 1.75
C SER A 95 11.92 -21.03 2.11
N ARG A 96 12.15 -21.98 3.02
CA ARG A 96 13.49 -22.43 3.41
C ARG A 96 14.21 -23.13 2.26
N THR A 97 13.51 -23.98 1.51
CA THR A 97 14.04 -24.65 0.32
C THR A 97 14.43 -23.63 -0.75
N VAL A 98 13.60 -22.61 -0.98
CA VAL A 98 13.90 -21.51 -1.93
C VAL A 98 15.17 -20.75 -1.50
N ALA A 99 15.32 -20.42 -0.21
CA ALA A 99 16.55 -19.80 0.29
C ALA A 99 17.79 -20.71 0.09
N GLY A 100 17.65 -22.01 0.34
CA GLY A 100 18.73 -22.99 0.16
C GLY A 100 19.13 -23.17 -1.30
N ASP A 101 18.17 -23.22 -2.22
CA ASP A 101 18.42 -23.30 -3.66
C ASP A 101 19.11 -22.03 -4.18
N ALA A 102 18.66 -20.85 -3.74
CA ALA A 102 19.32 -19.60 -4.06
C ALA A 102 20.76 -19.54 -3.53
N ALA A 103 21.03 -20.10 -2.34
CA ALA A 103 22.37 -20.17 -1.76
C ALA A 103 23.29 -21.04 -2.62
N ALA A 104 22.80 -22.22 -3.04
CA ALA A 104 23.54 -23.12 -3.91
C ALA A 104 23.86 -22.49 -5.29
N LYS A 105 22.96 -21.66 -5.82
CA LYS A 105 23.15 -21.00 -7.13
C LYS A 105 24.05 -19.78 -7.08
N THR A 106 23.96 -18.99 -6.01
CA THR A 106 24.70 -17.73 -5.89
C THR A 106 26.04 -17.88 -5.17
N GLY A 107 26.23 -18.97 -4.42
CA GLY A 107 27.36 -19.14 -3.51
C GLY A 107 27.29 -18.27 -2.26
N LEU A 108 26.15 -17.60 -2.01
CA LEU A 108 25.93 -16.77 -0.84
C LEU A 108 25.55 -17.61 0.38
N ASP A 109 25.76 -17.04 1.57
CA ASP A 109 25.38 -17.68 2.82
C ASP A 109 23.87 -17.95 2.89
N ALA A 110 23.49 -19.16 3.29
CA ALA A 110 22.09 -19.56 3.37
C ALA A 110 21.33 -18.81 4.47
N GLY A 111 22.01 -18.40 5.54
CA GLY A 111 21.46 -17.55 6.60
C GLY A 111 21.14 -16.15 6.08
N LEU A 112 22.06 -15.54 5.33
CA LEU A 112 21.84 -14.27 4.64
C LEU A 112 20.61 -14.32 3.73
N LEU A 113 20.54 -15.30 2.83
CA LEU A 113 19.43 -15.40 1.88
C LEU A 113 18.10 -15.65 2.59
N LYS A 114 18.10 -16.40 3.69
CA LYS A 114 16.92 -16.62 4.51
C LYS A 114 16.43 -15.33 5.20
N GLN A 115 17.32 -14.37 5.47
CA GLN A 115 16.96 -13.03 5.93
C GLN A 115 16.51 -12.12 4.78
N MET A 116 17.11 -12.23 3.60
CA MET A 116 16.72 -11.48 2.40
C MET A 116 15.32 -11.83 1.91
N LEU A 117 14.99 -13.13 1.94
CA LEU A 117 13.77 -13.68 1.38
C LEU A 117 12.48 -13.01 1.90
N PRO A 118 12.26 -12.82 3.22
CA PRO A 118 11.11 -12.07 3.73
C PRO A 118 11.10 -10.58 3.37
N MET A 119 12.27 -9.93 3.30
CA MET A 119 12.34 -8.51 2.90
C MET A 119 11.95 -8.32 1.44
N LEU A 120 12.49 -9.18 0.56
CA LEU A 120 12.13 -9.21 -0.86
C LEU A 120 10.64 -9.47 -1.03
N ALA A 121 10.07 -10.42 -0.30
CA ALA A 121 8.65 -10.72 -0.38
C ALA A 121 7.77 -9.51 -0.03
N MET A 122 8.09 -8.79 1.06
CA MET A 122 7.36 -7.57 1.42
C MET A 122 7.53 -6.45 0.41
N MET A 123 8.74 -6.30 -0.13
CA MET A 123 9.02 -5.27 -1.11
C MET A 123 8.24 -5.52 -2.41
N VAL A 124 8.20 -6.77 -2.89
CA VAL A 124 7.39 -7.17 -4.05
C VAL A 124 5.90 -7.04 -3.75
N ALA A 125 5.45 -7.51 -2.59
CA ALA A 125 4.04 -7.41 -2.18
C ALA A 125 3.59 -5.94 -2.11
N GLY A 126 4.36 -5.09 -1.43
CA GLY A 126 4.06 -3.67 -1.27
C GLY A 126 4.14 -2.91 -2.59
N TYR A 127 5.08 -3.26 -3.47
CA TYR A 127 5.14 -2.72 -4.82
C TYR A 127 3.89 -3.10 -5.64
N MET A 128 3.50 -4.38 -5.63
CA MET A 128 2.29 -4.85 -6.30
C MET A 128 1.02 -4.25 -5.69
N ALA A 129 0.96 -4.04 -4.38
CA ALA A 129 -0.16 -3.36 -3.74
C ALA A 129 -0.26 -1.90 -4.17
N LYS A 130 0.88 -1.21 -4.27
CA LYS A 130 0.94 0.18 -4.74
C LYS A 130 0.55 0.30 -6.21
N GLN A 131 1.07 -0.58 -7.06
CA GLN A 131 0.77 -0.62 -8.48
C GLN A 131 -0.65 -1.14 -8.80
N GLY A 132 -1.11 -2.15 -8.07
CA GLY A 132 -2.47 -2.70 -8.17
C GLY A 132 -3.53 -1.74 -7.65
N GLY A 133 -3.22 -0.98 -6.59
CA GLY A 133 -4.07 0.11 -6.10
C GLY A 133 -4.14 1.32 -7.04
N GLU A 134 -3.14 1.50 -7.92
CA GLU A 134 -3.15 2.54 -8.97
C GLU A 134 -3.86 2.09 -10.26
N GLY A 135 -4.06 0.78 -10.48
CA GLY A 135 -4.65 0.22 -11.70
C GLY A 135 -6.10 -0.28 -11.59
N GLY A 136 -6.67 -0.35 -10.39
CA GLY A 136 -8.05 -0.80 -10.17
C GLY A 136 -8.56 -0.38 -8.80
N GLY A 137 -9.21 0.79 -8.75
CA GLY A 137 -10.06 1.20 -7.64
C GLY A 137 -9.42 1.26 -6.25
N GLY A 138 -8.97 2.47 -5.85
CA GLY A 138 -8.90 2.84 -4.44
C GLY A 138 -7.51 3.18 -3.95
N GLY A 139 -7.14 4.45 -4.15
CA GLY A 139 -6.15 5.11 -3.33
C GLY A 139 -6.54 5.08 -1.86
N LEU A 140 -5.96 4.14 -1.11
CA LEU A 140 -6.02 4.10 0.35
C LEU A 140 -4.66 4.42 0.99
N GLY A 141 -4.02 5.46 0.46
CA GLY A 141 -3.01 6.25 1.16
C GLY A 141 -3.43 7.70 1.44
N GLY A 142 -4.65 8.13 1.04
CA GLY A 142 -5.05 9.53 1.23
C GLY A 142 -6.52 9.88 1.01
N LEU A 143 -7.38 8.97 0.53
CA LEU A 143 -8.79 9.27 0.25
C LEU A 143 -9.80 8.35 0.97
N GLY A 144 -9.40 7.11 1.31
CA GLY A 144 -10.23 6.22 2.14
C GLY A 144 -10.43 6.72 3.59
N GLY A 145 -9.51 7.53 4.12
CA GLY A 145 -9.69 8.20 5.41
C GLY A 145 -10.67 9.38 5.35
N ILE A 146 -10.86 10.00 4.18
CA ILE A 146 -11.73 11.17 4.02
C ILE A 146 -13.17 10.71 3.74
N LEU A 147 -13.38 9.67 2.93
CA LEU A 147 -14.71 9.06 2.78
C LEU A 147 -15.14 8.25 4.00
N GLY A 148 -14.21 7.64 4.75
CA GLY A 148 -14.50 7.04 6.06
C GLY A 148 -14.91 8.08 7.11
N ASN A 149 -14.31 9.28 7.10
CA ASN A 149 -14.72 10.38 7.97
C ASN A 149 -15.97 11.13 7.49
N VAL A 150 -16.23 11.21 6.18
CA VAL A 150 -17.46 11.80 5.63
C VAL A 150 -18.66 10.87 5.81
N LEU A 151 -18.50 9.57 5.60
CA LEU A 151 -19.57 8.59 5.77
C LEU A 151 -19.72 8.12 7.22
N GLY A 152 -18.63 8.09 7.99
CA GLY A 152 -18.66 7.89 9.45
C GLY A 152 -19.13 9.12 10.23
N GLY A 153 -18.89 10.32 9.70
CA GLY A 153 -19.43 11.58 10.23
C GLY A 153 -20.88 11.85 9.84
N ALA A 154 -21.40 11.19 8.80
CA ALA A 154 -22.80 11.29 8.39
C ALA A 154 -23.74 10.29 9.09
N VAL A 155 -23.22 9.34 9.87
CA VAL A 155 -24.00 8.29 10.58
C VAL A 155 -23.92 8.39 12.10
N GLY A 156 -23.08 9.27 12.67
CA GLY A 156 -22.96 9.45 14.11
C GLY A 156 -23.02 10.92 14.50
N GLY A 157 -24.19 11.38 14.96
CA GLY A 157 -24.36 12.74 15.47
C GLY A 157 -23.54 13.02 16.73
N GLY A 158 -22.96 14.22 16.81
CA GLY A 158 -22.42 14.78 18.07
C GLY A 158 -21.20 15.69 17.93
N THR A 159 -21.43 17.01 17.82
CA THR A 159 -20.66 18.15 18.38
C THR A 159 -19.17 18.41 18.01
N ALA A 160 -18.97 19.41 17.13
CA ALA A 160 -18.05 20.59 17.24
C ALA A 160 -16.49 20.42 17.25
N PRO A 161 -15.68 21.48 17.01
CA PRO A 161 -14.80 21.54 15.83
C PRO A 161 -13.29 21.71 16.13
N SER A 162 -12.43 21.41 15.15
CA SER A 162 -11.18 22.18 14.97
C SER A 162 -10.62 22.10 13.55
N ALA A 163 -10.70 23.28 12.91
CA ALA A 163 -9.67 23.94 12.11
C ALA A 163 -8.87 23.12 11.08
N GLY A 164 -9.15 23.45 9.81
CA GLY A 164 -8.07 23.94 8.96
C GLY A 164 -7.90 23.24 7.62
N GLY A 165 -8.44 23.85 6.56
CA GLY A 165 -7.69 23.90 5.30
C GLY A 165 -8.10 22.92 4.19
N LEU A 166 -9.38 22.84 3.81
CA LEU A 166 -9.78 22.58 2.41
C LEU A 166 -11.24 23.00 2.11
N ALA A 167 -11.93 23.66 3.04
CA ALA A 167 -13.31 24.13 2.85
C ALA A 167 -13.40 25.54 2.22
N GLY A 168 -12.27 26.18 1.93
CA GLY A 168 -12.23 27.56 1.41
C GLY A 168 -12.65 27.73 -0.04
N SER A 169 -12.51 26.69 -0.87
CA SER A 169 -12.82 26.78 -2.32
C SER A 169 -14.27 26.45 -2.66
N LEU A 170 -14.99 25.71 -1.80
CA LEU A 170 -16.44 25.49 -1.92
C LEU A 170 -17.27 26.47 -1.08
N GLY A 171 -16.67 27.03 -0.01
CA GLY A 171 -17.26 28.14 0.75
C GLY A 171 -17.38 29.45 -0.04
N GLY A 172 -16.58 29.64 -1.11
CA GLY A 172 -16.73 30.80 -2.01
C GLY A 172 -18.00 30.75 -2.87
N LEU A 173 -18.47 29.55 -3.23
CA LEU A 173 -19.73 29.36 -3.96
C LEU A 173 -20.93 29.34 -3.00
N GLY A 174 -20.76 28.80 -1.79
CA GLY A 174 -21.77 28.90 -0.72
C GLY A 174 -22.08 30.35 -0.35
N LYS A 175 -21.06 31.23 -0.28
CA LYS A 175 -21.22 32.66 0.03
C LYS A 175 -21.79 33.51 -1.10
N LEU A 176 -21.86 32.99 -2.33
CA LEU A 176 -22.56 33.65 -3.42
C LEU A 176 -24.04 33.22 -3.52
N ILE A 177 -24.38 32.07 -2.92
CA ILE A 177 -25.73 31.50 -2.86
C ILE A 177 -26.47 31.98 -1.60
N ASP A 178 -25.75 32.18 -0.50
CA ASP A 178 -26.21 32.76 0.77
C ASP A 178 -26.02 34.29 0.75
N MET A 179 -26.82 34.97 -0.08
CA MET A 179 -26.64 36.39 -0.37
C MET A 179 -27.32 37.33 0.65
N ASP A 180 -28.13 36.79 1.58
CA ASP A 180 -28.73 37.54 2.69
C ASP A 180 -28.21 37.14 4.09
N GLY A 181 -27.54 35.97 4.20
CA GLY A 181 -26.77 35.56 5.38
C GLY A 181 -27.56 34.89 6.49
N ASP A 182 -28.75 34.33 6.20
CA ASP A 182 -29.53 33.55 7.18
C ASP A 182 -29.07 32.07 7.25
N GLY A 183 -28.28 31.61 6.28
CA GLY A 183 -27.69 30.28 6.30
C GLY A 183 -28.65 29.15 5.89
N ASN A 184 -29.73 29.47 5.18
CA ASN A 184 -30.76 28.49 4.78
C ASN A 184 -31.15 28.63 3.29
N PRO A 185 -30.42 28.02 2.35
CA PRO A 185 -30.60 28.25 0.90
C PRO A 185 -31.93 27.73 0.35
N LEU A 186 -32.67 26.94 1.13
CA LEU A 186 -33.99 26.44 0.77
C LEU A 186 -35.09 27.50 0.96
N ASP A 187 -34.91 28.43 1.90
CA ASP A 187 -35.85 29.53 2.13
C ASP A 187 -35.73 30.58 1.00
N ASP A 188 -34.51 30.85 0.52
CA ASP A 188 -34.26 31.73 -0.62
C ASP A 188 -34.91 31.24 -1.92
N ILE A 189 -34.82 29.92 -2.18
CA ILE A 189 -35.43 29.31 -3.38
C ILE A 189 -36.96 29.32 -3.26
N LEU A 190 -37.49 29.11 -2.05
CA LEU A 190 -38.93 29.09 -1.82
C LEU A 190 -39.54 30.51 -1.82
N GLY A 191 -38.81 31.50 -1.31
CA GLY A 191 -39.15 32.91 -1.37
C GLY A 191 -39.13 33.46 -2.79
N MET A 192 -38.17 33.06 -3.62
CA MET A 192 -38.10 33.47 -5.02
C MET A 192 -39.23 32.84 -5.87
N ALA A 193 -39.64 31.61 -5.56
CA ALA A 193 -40.78 30.94 -6.19
C ALA A 193 -42.13 31.52 -5.76
N GLY A 194 -42.26 32.02 -4.51
CA GLY A 194 -43.45 32.69 -4.02
C GLY A 194 -43.69 34.07 -4.66
N LYS A 195 -42.61 34.77 -5.02
CA LYS A 195 -42.65 36.15 -5.56
C LYS A 195 -43.00 36.24 -7.06
N LEU A 196 -43.10 35.10 -7.76
CA LEU A 196 -43.49 35.02 -9.17
C LEU A 196 -44.99 34.72 -9.39
N ARG A 197 -45.76 34.54 -8.31
CA ARG A 197 -47.21 34.30 -8.35
C ARG A 197 -47.98 35.34 -7.52
N GLY A 198 -47.55 36.59 -7.62
CA GLY A 198 -48.21 37.78 -7.08
C GLY A 198 -47.99 38.95 -8.03
#